data_AF-A0A1M7B7U3-F1
#
_entry.id   AF-A0A1M7B7U3-F1
#
_cell.length_a   1.000
_cell.length_b   1.000
_cell.length_c   1.000
_cell.angle_alpha   90.00
_cell.angle_beta   90.00
_cell.angle_gamma   90.00
#
_symmetry.space_group_name_H-M   'P 1'
#
loop_
_entity.id
_entity.type
_entity.pdbx_description
1 polymer ?
#
loop_
_entity_poly.entity_id
_entity_poly.type
_entity_poly.pdbx_seq_one_letter_code
_entity_poly.pdbx_strand_id
1 'polypeptide(L)'
;MKKIISTVFILVISVSANMLSAQTLSKAQMQAIQSDNVASFKKNFQKADYDKCFPLKDETFSALGFSSLYGRNNIVQFLIENKADVNKACNGKTPLALAKLGKKEQTVQLLLQKGAANN
;
A
#
# COMPACT_ATOMS: atom_id res chain seq x y z
N MET A 1 -47.90 14.87 7.17
CA MET A 1 -47.62 15.06 5.73
C MET A 1 -47.06 16.49 5.61
N LYS A 2 -45.86 16.80 5.11
CA LYS A 2 -44.97 16.19 4.12
C LYS A 2 -43.50 16.34 4.60
N LYS A 3 -42.67 15.40 4.16
CA LYS A 3 -41.20 15.39 4.24
C LYS A 3 -40.62 16.51 3.35
N ILE A 4 -39.29 16.54 3.21
CA ILE A 4 -38.47 17.47 2.40
C ILE A 4 -38.19 18.76 3.21
N ILE A 5 -36.99 19.16 3.65
CA ILE A 5 -35.68 19.20 2.99
C ILE A 5 -34.59 19.04 4.08
N SER A 6 -34.21 17.80 4.39
CA SER A 6 -33.05 17.42 5.22
C SER A 6 -31.75 17.39 4.37
N THR A 7 -31.74 18.13 3.27
CA THR A 7 -30.73 18.04 2.19
C THR A 7 -29.77 19.22 2.17
N VAL A 8 -29.86 20.15 3.13
CA VAL A 8 -28.99 21.34 3.19
C VAL A 8 -27.64 21.05 3.86
N PHE A 9 -27.37 19.81 4.29
CA PHE A 9 -26.15 19.48 5.06
C PHE A 9 -25.00 18.84 4.27
N ILE A 10 -25.01 18.80 2.94
CA ILE A 10 -23.84 18.32 2.17
C ILE A 10 -23.63 19.19 0.93
N LEU A 11 -23.22 20.43 1.14
CA LEU A 11 -22.61 21.27 0.10
C LEU A 11 -21.26 21.82 0.59
N VAL A 12 -20.53 20.96 1.30
CA VAL A 12 -19.10 21.10 1.58
C VAL A 12 -18.42 19.77 1.27
N ILE A 13 -18.43 19.39 0.00
CA ILE A 13 -17.26 18.67 -0.51
C ILE A 13 -16.69 19.64 -1.51
N SER A 14 -15.84 20.51 -0.95
CA SER A 14 -14.79 21.18 -1.69
C SER A 14 -14.38 20.30 -2.86
N VAL A 15 -14.53 20.81 -4.07
CA VAL A 15 -13.69 20.37 -5.17
C VAL A 15 -12.28 20.78 -4.75
N SER A 16 -11.64 20.02 -3.85
CA SER A 16 -10.22 19.88 -3.95
C SER A 16 -10.09 19.16 -5.27
N ALA A 17 -9.72 19.92 -6.29
CA ALA A 17 -8.99 19.36 -7.39
C ALA A 17 -7.92 18.48 -6.74
N ASN A 18 -8.20 17.18 -6.63
CA ASN A 18 -7.17 16.19 -6.48
C ASN A 18 -6.51 16.20 -7.85
N MET A 19 -5.68 17.24 -8.02
CA MET A 19 -4.62 17.32 -8.97
C MET A 19 -4.03 15.92 -8.99
N LEU A 20 -4.20 15.25 -10.12
CA LEU A 20 -3.86 13.85 -10.37
C LEU A 20 -2.32 13.69 -10.41
N SER A 21 -1.64 14.32 -9.46
CA SER A 21 -0.25 14.10 -9.12
C SER A 21 -0.20 12.70 -8.52
N ALA A 22 0.51 11.79 -9.20
CA ALA A 22 0.82 10.49 -8.65
C ALA A 22 1.44 10.69 -7.26
N GLN A 23 0.68 10.39 -6.21
CA GLN A 23 1.14 10.65 -4.85
C GLN A 23 2.34 9.75 -4.57
N THR A 24 3.47 10.36 -4.21
CA THR A 24 4.67 9.65 -3.78
C THR A 24 4.50 9.14 -2.35
N LEU A 25 5.33 8.18 -1.92
CA LEU A 25 5.38 7.82 -0.50
C LEU A 25 5.87 9.04 0.30
N SER A 26 5.01 9.57 1.16
CA SER A 26 5.41 10.61 2.10
C SER A 26 6.44 10.06 3.09
N LYS A 27 7.23 10.95 3.72
CA LYS A 27 8.17 10.58 4.78
C LYS A 27 7.49 9.79 5.91
N ALA A 28 6.27 10.19 6.30
CA ALA A 28 5.49 9.52 7.33
C ALA A 28 5.07 8.10 6.91
N GLN A 29 4.63 7.91 5.66
CA GLN A 29 4.31 6.60 5.11
C GLN A 29 5.54 5.68 5.04
N MET A 30 6.70 6.20 4.60
CA MET A 30 7.95 5.44 4.61
C MET A 30 8.36 5.02 6.03
N GLN A 31 8.30 5.95 6.99
CA GLN A 31 8.58 5.67 8.40
C GLN A 31 7.62 4.63 8.99
N ALA A 32 6.33 4.72 8.64
CA ALA A 32 5.33 3.75 9.05
C ALA A 32 5.65 2.34 8.54
N ILE A 33 6.07 2.20 7.26
CA ILE A 33 6.53 0.90 6.73
C ILE A 33 7.83 0.45 7.42
N GLN A 34 8.82 1.34 7.55
CA GLN A 34 10.11 1.01 8.16
C GLN A 34 9.99 0.53 9.62
N SER A 35 9.00 1.05 10.36
CA SER A 35 8.75 0.66 11.74
C SER A 35 8.24 -0.78 11.91
N ASP A 36 7.76 -1.42 10.83
CA ASP A 36 7.08 -2.72 10.84
C ASP A 36 5.93 -2.82 11.88
N ASN A 37 5.33 -1.67 12.23
CA ASN A 37 4.24 -1.57 13.18
C ASN A 37 2.92 -1.35 12.44
N VAL A 38 2.02 -2.33 12.50
CA VAL A 38 0.73 -2.31 11.79
C VAL A 38 -0.17 -1.14 12.24
N ALA A 39 -0.11 -0.72 13.51
CA ALA A 39 -0.91 0.41 13.98
C ALA A 39 -0.42 1.74 13.36
N SER A 40 0.90 1.94 13.30
CA SER A 40 1.51 3.08 12.60
C SER A 40 1.21 3.05 11.09
N PHE A 41 1.24 1.87 10.48
CA PHE A 41 0.87 1.67 9.08
C PHE A 41 -0.58 2.11 8.82
N LYS A 42 -1.55 1.63 9.61
CA LYS A 42 -2.98 1.98 9.47
C LYS A 42 -3.27 3.48 9.61
N LYS A 43 -2.47 4.22 10.39
CA LYS A 43 -2.62 5.68 10.50
C LYS A 43 -2.24 6.44 9.21
N ASN A 44 -1.41 5.82 8.35
CA ASN A 44 -0.81 6.46 7.19
C ASN A 44 -1.27 5.89 5.83
N PHE A 45 -2.02 4.78 5.84
CA PHE A 45 -2.51 4.11 4.65
C PHE A 45 -3.98 3.71 4.81
N GLN A 46 -4.78 4.08 3.81
CA GLN A 46 -6.15 3.60 3.67
C GLN A 46 -6.19 2.30 2.88
N LYS A 47 -7.24 1.50 3.02
CA LYS A 47 -7.36 0.23 2.28
C LYS A 47 -7.29 0.42 0.76
N ALA A 48 -7.81 1.54 0.24
CA ALA A 48 -7.72 1.91 -1.17
C ALA A 48 -6.28 2.15 -1.66
N ASP A 49 -5.31 2.24 -0.76
CA ASP A 49 -3.90 2.50 -1.06
C ASP A 49 -3.07 1.22 -1.23
N TYR A 50 -3.56 0.05 -0.81
CA TYR A 50 -2.73 -1.15 -0.66
C TYR A 50 -2.14 -1.64 -1.99
N ASP A 51 -2.90 -1.49 -3.08
CA ASP A 51 -2.49 -1.87 -4.43
C ASP A 51 -2.04 -0.67 -5.29
N LYS A 52 -1.96 0.53 -4.72
CA LYS A 52 -1.45 1.70 -5.44
C LYS A 52 0.06 1.57 -5.60
N CYS A 53 0.55 2.09 -6.73
CA CYS A 53 1.96 2.21 -7.03
C CYS A 53 2.41 3.65 -6.72
N PHE A 54 3.33 3.79 -5.77
CA PHE A 54 3.84 5.07 -5.29
C PHE A 54 5.23 5.32 -5.87
N PRO A 55 5.44 6.43 -6.59
CA PRO A 55 6.78 6.78 -7.07
C PRO A 55 7.70 7.12 -5.89
N LEU A 56 8.96 6.67 -5.97
CA LEU A 56 10.03 6.97 -5.03
C LEU A 56 11.34 7.09 -5.82
N LYS A 57 11.75 8.34 -6.09
CA LYS A 57 12.84 8.65 -7.03
C LYS A 57 12.54 8.03 -8.41
N ASP A 58 13.48 7.28 -8.97
CA ASP A 58 13.37 6.65 -10.30
C ASP A 58 12.67 5.28 -10.28
N GLU A 59 12.10 4.91 -9.12
CA GLU A 59 11.43 3.63 -8.91
C GLU A 59 9.99 3.83 -8.47
N THR A 60 9.18 2.77 -8.53
CA THR A 60 7.79 2.80 -8.07
C THR A 60 7.49 1.52 -7.30
N PHE A 61 6.85 1.67 -6.13
CA PHE A 61 6.58 0.54 -5.24
C PHE A 61 5.12 0.55 -4.79
N SER A 62 4.52 -0.62 -4.64
CA SER A 62 3.34 -0.75 -3.79
C SER A 62 3.73 -0.77 -2.32
N ALA A 63 2.77 -0.56 -1.41
CA ALA A 63 3.02 -0.71 0.03
C ALA A 63 3.54 -2.13 0.34
N LEU A 64 2.98 -3.15 -0.31
CA LEU A 64 3.44 -4.54 -0.18
C LEU A 64 4.84 -4.72 -0.75
N GLY A 65 5.14 -4.15 -1.92
CA GLY A 65 6.47 -4.24 -2.55
C GLY A 65 7.56 -3.58 -1.71
N PHE A 66 7.34 -2.36 -1.21
CA PHE A 66 8.31 -1.68 -0.36
C PHE A 66 8.52 -2.41 0.97
N SER A 67 7.44 -2.87 1.60
CA SER A 67 7.51 -3.69 2.82
C SER A 67 8.28 -4.99 2.56
N SER A 68 8.12 -5.57 1.37
CA SER A 68 8.79 -6.81 0.96
C SER A 68 10.29 -6.62 0.74
N LEU A 69 10.69 -5.52 0.10
CA LEU A 69 12.10 -5.15 -0.11
C LEU A 69 12.88 -5.07 1.22
N TYR A 70 12.24 -4.55 2.26
CA TYR A 70 12.87 -4.35 3.58
C TYR A 70 12.56 -5.44 4.61
N GLY A 71 11.76 -6.45 4.26
CA GLY A 71 11.42 -7.58 5.13
C GLY A 71 10.54 -7.19 6.32
N ARG A 72 9.59 -6.27 6.10
CA ARG A 72 8.64 -5.80 7.11
C ARG A 72 7.49 -6.80 7.23
N ASN A 73 7.79 -7.95 7.84
CA ASN A 73 6.94 -9.15 7.78
C ASN A 73 5.58 -8.94 8.44
N ASN A 74 5.47 -8.13 9.50
CA ASN A 74 4.17 -7.85 10.12
C ASN A 74 3.27 -7.06 9.17
N ILE A 75 3.83 -6.07 8.48
CA ILE A 75 3.08 -5.28 7.50
C ILE A 75 2.78 -6.10 6.23
N VAL A 76 3.72 -6.92 5.76
CA VAL A 76 3.50 -7.85 4.63
C VAL A 76 2.34 -8.78 4.94
N GLN A 77 2.34 -9.44 6.10
CA GLN A 77 1.26 -10.33 6.51
C GLN A 77 -0.07 -9.58 6.61
N PHE A 78 -0.09 -8.42 7.26
CA PHE A 78 -1.28 -7.59 7.37
C PHE A 78 -1.87 -7.20 6.00
N LEU A 79 -1.03 -6.77 5.06
CA LEU A 79 -1.46 -6.38 3.71
C LEU A 79 -2.08 -7.56 2.95
N ILE A 80 -1.43 -8.73 2.99
CA ILE A 80 -1.93 -9.95 2.33
C ILE A 80 -3.27 -10.39 2.95
N GLU A 81 -3.38 -10.40 4.28
CA GLU A 81 -4.62 -10.72 4.99
C GLU A 81 -5.76 -9.75 4.62
N ASN A 82 -5.42 -8.51 4.28
CA ASN A 82 -6.34 -7.48 3.84
C ASN A 82 -6.52 -7.39 2.31
N LYS A 83 -6.17 -8.46 1.60
CA LYS A 83 -6.42 -8.65 0.16
C LYS A 83 -5.62 -7.70 -0.75
N ALA A 84 -4.47 -7.22 -0.30
CA ALA A 84 -3.49 -6.64 -1.23
C ALA A 84 -3.09 -7.70 -2.26
N ASP A 85 -2.97 -7.31 -3.52
CA ASP A 85 -2.55 -8.18 -4.61
C ASP A 85 -1.08 -8.58 -4.43
N VAL A 86 -0.88 -9.85 -4.08
CA VAL A 86 0.43 -10.45 -3.83
C VAL A 86 1.36 -10.40 -5.05
N ASN A 87 0.78 -10.27 -6.26
CA ASN A 87 1.49 -10.17 -7.53
C ASN A 87 1.51 -8.75 -8.10
N LYS A 88 1.07 -7.74 -7.34
CA LYS A 88 1.01 -6.35 -7.84
C LYS A 88 2.39 -5.85 -8.24
N ALA A 89 2.62 -5.80 -9.55
CA ALA A 89 3.84 -5.23 -10.09
C ALA A 89 3.75 -3.69 -10.16
N CYS A 90 4.78 -3.02 -9.65
CA CYS A 90 5.01 -1.60 -9.89
C CYS A 90 6.36 -1.46 -10.61
N ASN A 91 6.38 -0.76 -11.74
CA ASN A 91 7.55 -0.66 -12.62
C ASN A 91 8.18 -2.04 -12.96
N GLY A 92 7.32 -3.04 -13.25
CA GLY A 92 7.75 -4.41 -13.58
C GLY A 92 8.25 -5.25 -12.41
N LYS A 93 8.30 -4.73 -11.18
CA LYS A 93 8.79 -5.45 -9.99
C LYS A 93 7.62 -5.90 -9.12
N THR A 94 7.48 -7.21 -8.93
CA THR A 94 6.52 -7.82 -8.00
C THR A 94 7.05 -7.76 -6.56
N PRO A 95 6.18 -7.91 -5.53
CA PRO A 95 6.62 -8.02 -4.15
C PRO A 95 7.64 -9.14 -3.94
N LEU A 96 7.48 -10.28 -4.62
CA LEU A 96 8.42 -11.40 -4.55
C LEU A 96 9.79 -11.04 -5.13
N ALA A 97 9.84 -10.37 -6.29
CA ALA A 97 11.09 -9.90 -6.89
C ALA A 97 11.84 -8.94 -5.95
N LEU A 98 11.09 -8.05 -5.29
CA LEU A 98 11.64 -7.11 -4.31
C LEU A 98 12.15 -7.79 -3.03
N ALA A 99 11.42 -8.79 -2.51
CA ALA A 99 11.89 -9.60 -1.38
C ALA A 99 13.19 -10.36 -1.71
N LYS A 100 13.30 -10.93 -2.91
CA LYS A 100 14.52 -11.58 -3.41
C LYS A 100 15.67 -10.57 -3.53
N LEU A 101 15.42 -9.40 -4.13
CA LEU A 101 16.41 -8.32 -4.25
C LEU A 101 16.93 -7.86 -2.88
N GLY A 102 16.02 -7.71 -1.92
CA GLY A 102 16.35 -7.33 -0.55
C GLY A 102 16.97 -8.43 0.31
N LYS A 103 17.10 -9.66 -0.21
CA LYS A 103 17.52 -10.86 0.52
C LYS A 103 16.71 -11.04 1.82
N LYS A 104 15.38 -11.11 1.65
CA LYS A 104 14.40 -11.24 2.74
C LYS A 104 13.76 -12.61 2.69
N GLU A 105 14.50 -13.63 3.14
CA GLU A 105 14.13 -15.04 2.98
C GLU A 105 12.77 -15.36 3.63
N GLN A 106 12.53 -14.86 4.85
CA GLN A 106 11.24 -15.04 5.53
C GLN A 106 10.09 -14.45 4.71
N THR A 107 10.29 -13.27 4.13
CA THR A 107 9.29 -12.59 3.29
C THR A 107 9.07 -13.33 1.99
N VAL A 108 10.13 -13.86 1.36
CA VAL A 108 10.04 -14.70 0.17
C VAL A 108 9.15 -15.91 0.46
N GLN A 109 9.40 -16.62 1.56
CA GLN A 109 8.58 -17.76 1.95
C GLN A 109 7.12 -17.38 2.21
N LEU A 110 6.89 -16.28 2.94
CA LEU A 110 5.54 -15.77 3.20
C LEU A 110 4.78 -15.45 1.91
N LEU A 111 5.41 -14.78 0.95
CA LEU A 111 4.79 -14.42 -0.33
C LEU A 111 4.48 -15.67 -1.17
N LEU A 112 5.41 -16.62 -1.25
CA LEU A 112 5.20 -17.88 -1.98
C LEU A 112 4.06 -18.71 -1.38
N GLN A 113 4.00 -18.82 -0.05
CA GLN A 113 2.90 -19.49 0.66
C GLN A 113 1.54 -18.84 0.40
N LYS A 114 1.51 -17.57 -0.01
CA LYS A 114 0.30 -16.79 -0.26
C LYS A 114 0.00 -16.61 -1.76
N GLY A 115 0.62 -17.42 -2.62
CA GLY A 115 0.30 -17.48 -4.05
C GLY A 115 1.02 -16.46 -4.92
N ALA A 116 2.15 -15.91 -4.46
CA ALA A 116 3.04 -15.17 -5.35
C ALA A 116 3.54 -16.07 -6.48
N ALA A 117 3.44 -15.60 -7.72
CA ALA A 117 3.97 -16.31 -8.88
C ALA A 117 5.50 -16.40 -8.76
N ASN A 118 6.03 -17.62 -8.85
CA ASN A 118 7.48 -17.85 -8.85
C ASN A 118 8.02 -17.85 -10.29
N ASN A 119 7.82 -16.74 -10.99
CA ASN A 119 8.36 -16.49 -12.32
C ASN A 119 9.43 -15.39 -12.31
#